data_AF-A0A958A8P8-F1
#
_entry.id   AF-A0A958A8P8-F1
#
_cell.length_a   1.000
_cell.length_b   1.000
_cell.length_c   1.000
_cell.angle_alpha   90.00
_cell.angle_beta   90.00
_cell.angle_gamma   90.00
#
_symmetry.space_group_name_H-M   'P 1'
#
loop_
_entity.id
_entity.type
_entity.pdbx_description
1 polymer ?
#
loop_
_entity_poly.entity_id
_entity_poly.type
_entity_poly.pdbx_seq_one_letter_code
_entity_poly.pdbx_strand_id
1 'polypeptide(L)'
;MKHPTAEYRHDTNSVPQLDRYLAEKIRVQIEQNYYAKVSEQAELDYVARDDVFLADPYKHVALYSDHGVVHVRDVAATILPILDTINGVLIPARDTLRLEFMKGYGAILAYNHDIGMLDFSAFGRFMHPEFAAQEMFTPAFDEIVETIWTENWGNISWRLVNLKDCGVLEQPPKLVLREMMAMSVGHSKSKVPIDLLNHPAQLRKMMMETVSTNLRHLYHDQQVKKVAQKLVRVLDPNQEPEQPELAGSLRSPTLVQSLGVEKSELTQALKAAQAERDGFLKGDDVPPRTFTGVMSYYTNFEQEAFLWLASDHEPVRDLVSDVTDTIRALRVADALRQRGTVLKTSAGYQILVDQNTGHAVFALEKGSGEMFLVEVGLPPAPGEANIDSSELTLEGDLRLSFHRGSFASPEATRQSAGFAAYIIDDIQRDIVDTFRRLAGQDDGLKSNQDIQILIEETDD
;
A
#
# COMPACT_ATOMS: atom_id res chain seq x y z
N MET A 1 -14.41 -35.96 -12.43
CA MET A 1 -13.69 -36.20 -11.15
C MET A 1 -13.70 -34.87 -10.42
N LYS A 2 -14.16 -34.85 -9.16
CA LYS A 2 -14.08 -33.64 -8.33
C LYS A 2 -12.59 -33.39 -8.07
N HIS A 3 -12.09 -32.22 -8.47
CA HIS A 3 -10.75 -31.79 -8.13
C HIS A 3 -10.64 -31.79 -6.59
N PRO A 4 -9.60 -32.40 -6.00
CA PRO A 4 -9.30 -32.12 -4.60
C PRO A 4 -8.94 -30.63 -4.56
N THR A 5 -9.77 -29.83 -3.89
CA THR A 5 -9.38 -28.49 -3.43
C THR A 5 -8.03 -28.66 -2.76
N ALA A 6 -7.00 -27.98 -3.28
CA ALA A 6 -5.70 -27.93 -2.63
C ALA A 6 -5.95 -27.55 -1.17
N GLU A 7 -5.72 -28.50 -0.26
CA GLU A 7 -5.65 -28.20 1.16
C GLU A 7 -4.46 -27.25 1.31
N TYR A 8 -4.76 -25.95 1.31
CA TYR A 8 -3.84 -24.89 1.68
C TYR A 8 -3.33 -25.28 3.07
N ARG A 9 -2.14 -25.87 3.15
CA ARG A 9 -1.48 -26.15 4.42
C ARG A 9 -1.25 -24.81 5.08
N HIS A 10 -2.10 -24.48 6.05
CA HIS A 10 -1.87 -23.37 6.96
C HIS A 10 -0.47 -23.56 7.55
N ASP A 11 0.47 -22.71 7.16
CA ASP A 11 1.66 -22.49 7.96
C ASP A 11 1.19 -21.70 9.19
N THR A 12 0.82 -22.43 10.25
CA THR A 12 0.14 -21.90 11.44
C THR A 12 1.09 -21.21 12.42
N ASN A 13 2.38 -21.08 12.10
CA ASN A 13 3.39 -20.73 13.11
C ASN A 13 3.61 -19.22 13.34
N SER A 14 3.03 -18.31 12.55
CA SER A 14 3.13 -16.85 12.76
C SER A 14 1.83 -16.15 13.21
N VAL A 15 0.70 -16.87 13.21
CA VAL A 15 -0.65 -16.31 13.47
C VAL A 15 -1.07 -16.14 14.96
N PRO A 16 -0.45 -16.77 16.00
CA PRO A 16 -1.03 -16.75 17.35
C PRO A 16 -1.25 -15.36 17.98
N GLN A 17 -0.49 -14.34 17.57
CA GLN A 17 -0.66 -12.99 18.09
C GLN A 17 -1.78 -12.22 17.38
N LEU A 18 -2.06 -12.51 16.12
CA LEU A 18 -3.08 -11.81 15.33
C LEU A 18 -4.50 -12.11 15.83
N ASP A 19 -4.73 -13.33 16.34
CA ASP A 19 -6.02 -13.75 16.91
C ASP A 19 -6.45 -12.93 18.13
N ARG A 20 -5.51 -12.25 18.78
CA ARG A 20 -5.82 -11.30 19.87
C ARG A 20 -6.45 -10.01 19.35
N TYR A 21 -6.12 -9.61 18.12
CA TYR A 21 -6.45 -8.29 17.58
C TYR A 21 -7.53 -8.32 16.50
N LEU A 22 -7.69 -9.45 15.81
CA LEU A 22 -8.70 -9.61 14.77
C LEU A 22 -9.24 -11.04 14.71
N ALA A 23 -10.57 -11.16 14.83
CA ALA A 23 -11.24 -12.45 14.80
C ALA A 23 -10.90 -13.26 13.54
N GLU A 24 -10.62 -14.54 13.70
CA GLU A 24 -10.43 -15.47 12.57
C GLU A 24 -11.58 -15.37 11.56
N LYS A 25 -12.84 -15.30 12.01
CA LYS A 25 -14.00 -15.19 11.11
C LYS A 25 -13.96 -13.93 10.22
N ILE A 26 -13.48 -12.80 10.74
CA ILE A 26 -13.32 -11.57 9.94
C ILE A 26 -12.20 -11.80 8.91
N ARG A 27 -11.06 -12.34 9.36
CA ARG A 27 -9.90 -12.62 8.49
C ARG A 27 -10.28 -13.54 7.35
N VAL A 28 -10.91 -14.68 7.65
CA VAL A 28 -11.37 -15.66 6.67
C VAL A 28 -12.39 -15.06 5.70
N GLN A 29 -13.34 -14.26 6.18
CA GLN A 29 -14.33 -13.61 5.32
C GLN A 29 -13.67 -12.66 4.31
N ILE A 30 -12.73 -11.81 4.76
CA ILE A 30 -11.99 -10.89 3.88
C ILE A 30 -11.09 -11.67 2.91
N GLU A 31 -10.35 -12.66 3.40
CA GLU A 31 -9.49 -13.53 2.58
C GLU A 31 -10.28 -14.20 1.46
N GLN A 32 -11.42 -14.80 1.76
CA GLN A 32 -12.25 -15.49 0.77
C GLN A 32 -12.89 -14.52 -0.23
N ASN A 33 -13.36 -13.36 0.24
CA ASN A 33 -14.11 -12.44 -0.60
C ASN A 33 -13.21 -11.63 -1.55
N TYR A 34 -11.96 -11.39 -1.17
CA TYR A 34 -11.04 -10.50 -1.89
C TYR A 34 -9.73 -11.21 -2.28
N TYR A 35 -8.90 -11.58 -1.31
CA TYR A 35 -7.51 -12.05 -1.56
C TYR A 35 -7.39 -13.44 -2.21
N ALA A 36 -8.33 -14.35 -1.94
CA ALA A 36 -8.34 -15.67 -2.56
C ALA A 36 -8.58 -15.57 -4.08
N LYS A 37 -9.42 -14.63 -4.50
CA LYS A 37 -9.68 -14.34 -5.91
C LYS A 37 -8.49 -13.69 -6.61
N VAL A 38 -7.69 -12.89 -5.89
CA VAL A 38 -6.40 -12.38 -6.39
C VAL A 38 -5.47 -13.57 -6.67
N SER A 39 -5.39 -14.51 -5.73
CA SER A 39 -4.54 -15.69 -5.85
C SER A 39 -4.96 -16.56 -7.05
N GLU A 40 -6.26 -16.83 -7.21
CA GLU A 40 -6.82 -17.58 -8.34
C GLU A 40 -6.54 -16.89 -9.69
N GLN A 41 -6.73 -15.57 -9.78
CA GLN A 41 -6.48 -14.80 -11.01
C GLN A 41 -5.00 -14.71 -11.38
N ALA A 42 -4.08 -14.96 -10.44
CA ALA A 42 -2.65 -14.98 -10.69
C ALA A 42 -2.13 -16.35 -11.20
N GLU A 43 -2.94 -17.41 -11.10
CA GLU A 43 -2.53 -18.76 -11.53
C GLU A 43 -2.26 -18.82 -13.04
N LEU A 44 -1.27 -19.63 -13.45
CA LEU A 44 -0.79 -19.70 -14.83
C LEU A 44 -1.89 -20.28 -15.73
N ASP A 45 -2.68 -21.22 -15.23
CA ASP A 45 -3.83 -21.78 -15.94
C ASP A 45 -4.91 -20.73 -16.27
N TYR A 46 -5.00 -19.68 -15.45
CA TYR A 46 -5.88 -18.55 -15.67
C TYR A 46 -5.25 -17.56 -16.65
N VAL A 47 -4.05 -17.06 -16.35
CA VAL A 47 -3.43 -15.96 -17.11
C VAL A 47 -2.87 -16.38 -18.47
N ALA A 48 -2.61 -17.68 -18.69
CA ALA A 48 -2.26 -18.18 -20.02
C ALA A 48 -3.41 -18.03 -21.04
N ARG A 49 -4.61 -17.61 -20.59
CA ARG A 49 -5.77 -17.30 -21.45
C ARG A 49 -5.96 -15.79 -21.66
N ASP A 50 -5.14 -14.97 -21.01
CA ASP A 50 -5.19 -13.52 -21.13
C ASP A 50 -4.24 -13.05 -22.25
N ASP A 51 -4.82 -12.45 -23.30
CA ASP A 51 -4.07 -11.93 -24.44
C ASP A 51 -3.04 -10.86 -24.03
N VAL A 52 -3.30 -10.10 -22.97
CA VAL A 52 -2.37 -9.08 -22.44
C VAL A 52 -1.17 -9.74 -21.79
N PHE A 53 -1.40 -10.81 -21.01
CA PHE A 53 -0.31 -11.61 -20.42
C PHE A 53 0.53 -12.26 -21.50
N LEU A 54 -0.08 -12.85 -22.53
CA LEU A 54 0.63 -13.48 -23.64
C LEU A 54 1.42 -12.48 -24.49
N ALA A 55 0.93 -11.24 -24.61
CA ALA A 55 1.61 -10.19 -25.36
C ALA A 55 2.86 -9.64 -24.65
N ASP A 56 2.80 -9.44 -23.34
CA ASP A 56 3.92 -8.92 -22.54
C ASP A 56 3.84 -9.40 -21.07
N PRO A 57 4.30 -10.64 -20.78
CA PRO A 57 4.19 -11.21 -19.43
C PRO A 57 5.00 -10.42 -18.40
N TYR A 58 6.06 -9.72 -18.83
CA TYR A 58 6.92 -8.92 -17.96
C TYR A 58 6.21 -7.72 -17.34
N LYS A 59 5.20 -7.18 -18.03
CA LYS A 59 4.41 -6.04 -17.54
C LYS A 59 3.11 -6.47 -16.88
N HIS A 60 2.71 -7.73 -17.05
CA HIS A 60 1.45 -8.22 -16.54
C HIS A 60 1.49 -8.45 -15.02
N VAL A 61 0.48 -7.95 -14.32
CA VAL A 61 0.44 -7.93 -12.84
C VAL A 61 0.56 -9.32 -12.22
N ALA A 62 0.00 -10.34 -12.86
CA ALA A 62 0.02 -11.70 -12.34
C ALA A 62 1.43 -12.31 -12.16
N LEU A 63 2.44 -11.83 -12.91
CA LEU A 63 3.79 -12.37 -12.78
C LEU A 63 4.46 -11.96 -11.46
N TYR A 64 4.22 -10.71 -11.02
CA TYR A 64 4.93 -10.10 -9.89
C TYR A 64 4.00 -9.68 -8.74
N SER A 65 2.67 -9.79 -8.89
CA SER A 65 1.74 -9.48 -7.81
C SER A 65 1.96 -10.43 -6.66
N ASP A 66 2.15 -9.90 -5.47
CA ASP A 66 2.22 -10.60 -4.20
C ASP A 66 0.96 -10.38 -3.33
N HIS A 67 -0.01 -9.59 -3.79
CA HIS A 67 -1.15 -9.09 -3.00
C HIS A 67 -2.23 -10.16 -2.67
N GLY A 68 -1.86 -11.43 -2.52
CA GLY A 68 -2.72 -12.55 -2.17
C GLY A 68 -2.90 -12.76 -0.66
N VAL A 69 -3.40 -13.95 -0.27
CA VAL A 69 -3.70 -14.29 1.14
C VAL A 69 -2.44 -14.30 2.02
N VAL A 70 -1.30 -14.72 1.46
CA VAL A 70 -0.02 -14.76 2.19
C VAL A 70 0.42 -13.35 2.55
N HIS A 71 0.38 -12.41 1.60
CA HIS A 71 0.73 -11.01 1.81
C HIS A 71 -0.08 -10.34 2.90
N VAL A 72 -1.41 -10.40 2.83
CA VAL A 72 -2.25 -9.72 3.82
C VAL A 72 -2.00 -10.25 5.24
N ARG A 73 -1.77 -11.56 5.38
CA ARG A 73 -1.45 -12.19 6.67
C ARG A 73 -0.10 -11.73 7.20
N ASP A 74 0.88 -11.64 6.31
CA ASP A 74 2.23 -11.21 6.65
C ASP A 74 2.25 -9.74 7.08
N VAL A 75 1.66 -8.83 6.30
CA VAL A 75 1.52 -7.41 6.66
C VAL A 75 0.80 -7.25 8.01
N ALA A 76 -0.28 -8.00 8.24
CA ALA A 76 -1.03 -7.95 9.50
C ALA A 76 -0.26 -8.53 10.69
N ALA A 77 0.63 -9.49 10.50
CA ALA A 77 1.51 -10.00 11.54
C ALA A 77 2.66 -9.00 11.82
N THR A 78 3.23 -8.41 10.77
CA THR A 78 4.40 -7.52 10.81
C THR A 78 4.08 -6.16 11.42
N ILE A 79 2.86 -5.63 11.25
CA ILE A 79 2.48 -4.34 11.84
C ILE A 79 2.48 -4.35 13.38
N LEU A 80 2.24 -5.50 14.01
CA LEU A 80 2.17 -5.61 15.48
C LEU A 80 3.51 -5.32 16.17
N PRO A 81 4.63 -6.00 15.84
CA PRO A 81 5.94 -5.65 16.38
C PRO A 81 6.45 -4.30 15.88
N ILE A 82 6.09 -3.85 14.67
CA ILE A 82 6.46 -2.50 14.20
C ILE A 82 5.89 -1.44 15.15
N LEU A 83 4.61 -1.56 15.53
CA LEU A 83 3.98 -0.63 16.46
C LEU A 83 4.69 -0.59 17.81
N ASP A 84 5.21 -1.72 18.29
CA ASP A 84 6.04 -1.76 19.50
C ASP A 84 7.38 -1.03 19.29
N THR A 85 8.06 -1.29 18.17
CA THR A 85 9.37 -0.72 17.85
C THR A 85 9.31 0.80 17.67
N ILE A 86 8.31 1.32 16.97
CA ILE A 86 8.25 2.76 16.65
C ILE A 86 7.77 3.61 17.83
N ASN A 87 7.10 3.02 18.82
CA ASN A 87 6.47 3.71 19.93
C ASN A 87 7.49 4.38 20.87
N GLY A 88 7.52 5.71 20.88
CA GLY A 88 8.53 6.49 21.61
C GLY A 88 9.87 6.64 20.89
N VAL A 89 9.98 6.15 19.65
CA VAL A 89 11.18 6.23 18.81
C VAL A 89 10.90 7.07 17.57
N LEU A 90 10.00 6.59 16.70
CA LEU A 90 9.61 7.26 15.44
C LEU A 90 8.22 7.92 15.54
N ILE A 91 7.43 7.52 16.54
CA ILE A 91 6.16 8.15 16.91
C ILE A 91 6.18 8.51 18.39
N PRO A 92 5.40 9.52 18.84
CA PRO A 92 5.37 9.86 20.25
C PRO A 92 4.87 8.69 21.09
N ALA A 93 5.40 8.54 22.30
CA ALA A 93 5.07 7.44 23.18
C ALA A 93 3.55 7.38 23.45
N ARG A 94 3.01 6.17 23.43
CA ARG A 94 1.63 5.81 23.71
C ARG A 94 1.59 4.96 24.97
N ASP A 95 0.61 5.24 25.83
CA ASP A 95 0.29 4.34 26.93
C ASP A 95 -0.20 2.98 26.41
N THR A 96 -0.28 2.00 27.30
CA THR A 96 -0.69 0.64 26.96
C THR A 96 -2.06 0.59 26.27
N LEU A 97 -3.03 1.39 26.70
CA LEU A 97 -4.38 1.33 26.13
C LEU A 97 -4.41 1.88 24.70
N ARG A 98 -3.69 2.99 24.44
CA ARG A 98 -3.58 3.57 23.10
C ARG A 98 -2.79 2.67 22.17
N LEU A 99 -1.69 2.07 22.64
CA LEU A 99 -0.89 1.15 21.83
C LEU A 99 -1.67 -0.13 21.48
N GLU A 100 -2.41 -0.71 22.42
CA GLU A 100 -3.27 -1.88 22.15
C GLU A 100 -4.39 -1.55 21.15
N PHE A 101 -4.96 -0.34 21.25
CA PHE A 101 -5.88 0.15 20.24
C PHE A 101 -5.22 0.23 18.86
N MET A 102 -4.01 0.80 18.76
CA MET A 102 -3.29 0.92 17.50
C MET A 102 -2.99 -0.44 16.89
N LYS A 103 -2.65 -1.45 17.69
CA LYS A 103 -2.44 -2.84 17.21
C LYS A 103 -3.72 -3.45 16.66
N GLY A 104 -4.83 -3.30 17.38
CA GLY A 104 -6.15 -3.74 16.93
C GLY A 104 -6.58 -3.09 15.62
N TYR A 105 -6.48 -1.75 15.56
CA TYR A 105 -6.81 -0.98 14.38
C TYR A 105 -5.85 -1.28 13.21
N GLY A 106 -4.56 -1.44 13.49
CA GLY A 106 -3.54 -1.77 12.50
C GLY A 106 -3.79 -3.11 11.82
N ALA A 107 -4.15 -4.14 12.58
CA ALA A 107 -4.54 -5.45 12.03
C ALA A 107 -5.74 -5.34 11.08
N ILE A 108 -6.75 -4.52 11.43
CA ILE A 108 -7.92 -4.27 10.58
C ILE A 108 -7.52 -3.53 9.30
N LEU A 109 -6.68 -2.49 9.42
CA LEU A 109 -6.19 -1.76 8.24
C LEU A 109 -5.38 -2.65 7.32
N ALA A 110 -4.48 -3.48 7.86
CA ALA A 110 -3.70 -4.44 7.10
C ALA A 110 -4.61 -5.39 6.31
N TYR A 111 -5.70 -5.89 6.89
CA TYR A 111 -6.65 -6.72 6.15
C TYR A 111 -7.42 -5.97 5.07
N ASN A 112 -7.58 -4.66 5.18
CA ASN A 112 -8.39 -3.88 4.24
C ASN A 112 -7.59 -3.17 3.14
N HIS A 113 -6.27 -2.99 3.28
CA HIS A 113 -5.52 -2.04 2.45
C HIS A 113 -5.52 -2.38 0.95
N ASP A 114 -5.42 -3.67 0.61
CA ASP A 114 -5.24 -4.13 -0.77
C ASP A 114 -6.44 -4.88 -1.34
N ILE A 115 -7.61 -4.84 -0.69
CA ILE A 115 -8.80 -5.58 -1.16
C ILE A 115 -9.25 -5.19 -2.57
N GLY A 116 -8.88 -3.99 -3.04
CA GLY A 116 -9.14 -3.52 -4.40
C GLY A 116 -8.29 -4.15 -5.49
N MET A 117 -7.24 -4.88 -5.14
CA MET A 117 -6.44 -5.66 -6.10
C MET A 117 -7.19 -6.85 -6.71
N LEU A 118 -8.43 -7.07 -6.28
CA LEU A 118 -9.37 -8.01 -6.89
C LEU A 118 -9.52 -7.80 -8.41
N ASP A 119 -9.38 -6.57 -8.91
CA ASP A 119 -9.36 -6.26 -10.34
C ASP A 119 -7.92 -6.18 -10.86
N PHE A 120 -7.52 -7.19 -11.65
CA PHE A 120 -6.15 -7.35 -12.20
C PHE A 120 -5.86 -6.43 -13.40
N SER A 121 -6.83 -5.63 -13.84
CA SER A 121 -6.60 -4.67 -14.90
C SER A 121 -5.69 -3.52 -14.44
N ALA A 122 -5.15 -2.76 -15.40
CA ALA A 122 -4.43 -1.53 -15.11
C ALA A 122 -5.29 -0.51 -14.33
N PHE A 123 -6.62 -0.52 -14.55
CA PHE A 123 -7.57 0.30 -13.80
C PHE A 123 -7.66 -0.15 -12.34
N GLY A 124 -7.91 -1.43 -12.11
CA GLY A 124 -8.04 -2.01 -10.77
C GLY A 124 -6.80 -1.79 -9.94
N ARG A 125 -5.62 -2.09 -10.48
CA ARG A 125 -4.33 -1.80 -9.84
C ARG A 125 -4.14 -0.32 -9.54
N PHE A 126 -4.60 0.59 -10.39
CA PHE A 126 -4.44 2.02 -10.13
C PHE A 126 -5.44 2.54 -9.08
N MET A 127 -6.62 1.93 -8.97
CA MET A 127 -7.72 2.38 -8.12
C MET A 127 -7.92 1.53 -6.85
N HIS A 128 -7.09 0.50 -6.61
CA HIS A 128 -7.24 -0.38 -5.45
C HIS A 128 -7.32 0.34 -4.09
N PRO A 129 -6.56 1.44 -3.82
CA PRO A 129 -6.65 2.12 -2.53
C PRO A 129 -7.99 2.81 -2.34
N GLU A 130 -8.52 3.46 -3.38
CA GLU A 130 -9.82 4.12 -3.32
C GLU A 130 -10.98 3.12 -3.31
N PHE A 131 -10.84 2.00 -4.03
CA PHE A 131 -11.79 0.89 -3.93
C PHE A 131 -11.85 0.39 -2.48
N ALA A 132 -10.70 0.14 -1.86
CA ALA A 132 -10.63 -0.30 -0.48
C ALA A 132 -11.36 0.67 0.47
N ALA A 133 -11.20 1.99 0.26
CA ALA A 133 -11.91 2.99 1.05
C ALA A 133 -13.43 3.00 0.80
N GLN A 134 -13.88 2.86 -0.45
CA GLN A 134 -15.30 2.87 -0.80
C GLN A 134 -16.03 1.61 -0.32
N GLU A 135 -15.36 0.46 -0.34
CA GLU A 135 -15.93 -0.83 0.04
C GLU A 135 -16.35 -0.87 1.52
N MET A 136 -15.73 -0.05 2.38
CA MET A 136 -16.14 0.13 3.78
C MET A 136 -17.55 0.70 3.95
N PHE A 137 -18.13 1.25 2.88
CA PHE A 137 -19.49 1.81 2.85
C PHE A 137 -20.44 0.98 1.97
N THR A 138 -20.10 -0.27 1.65
CA THR A 138 -20.99 -1.19 0.93
C THR A 138 -21.56 -2.25 1.86
N PRO A 139 -22.68 -2.89 1.47
CA PRO A 139 -23.26 -3.99 2.25
C PRO A 139 -22.31 -5.17 2.47
N ALA A 140 -21.28 -5.33 1.61
CA ALA A 140 -20.28 -6.39 1.74
C ALA A 140 -19.50 -6.31 3.07
N PHE A 141 -19.37 -5.10 3.64
CA PHE A 141 -18.66 -4.88 4.91
C PHE A 141 -19.58 -4.77 6.12
N ASP A 142 -20.90 -4.83 5.98
CA ASP A 142 -21.85 -4.64 7.09
C ASP A 142 -21.62 -5.66 8.22
N GLU A 143 -21.45 -6.94 7.87
CA GLU A 143 -21.21 -8.00 8.85
C GLU A 143 -19.83 -7.90 9.53
N ILE A 144 -18.81 -7.49 8.77
CA ILE A 144 -17.46 -7.26 9.29
C ILE A 144 -17.49 -6.12 10.31
N VAL A 145 -18.11 -4.99 9.94
CA VAL A 145 -18.28 -3.82 10.81
C VAL A 145 -19.10 -4.18 12.04
N GLU A 146 -20.19 -4.94 11.89
CA GLU A 146 -21.00 -5.41 13.01
C GLU A 146 -20.20 -6.30 13.97
N THR A 147 -19.39 -7.20 13.43
CA THR A 147 -18.54 -8.09 14.25
C THR A 147 -17.52 -7.28 15.04
N ILE A 148 -16.74 -6.41 14.37
CA ILE A 148 -15.77 -5.54 15.03
C ILE A 148 -16.47 -4.73 16.12
N TRP A 149 -17.65 -4.18 15.79
CA TRP A 149 -18.43 -3.36 16.70
C TRP A 149 -18.87 -4.10 17.95
N THR A 150 -19.58 -5.23 17.78
CA THR A 150 -20.22 -5.99 18.86
C THR A 150 -19.21 -6.72 19.73
N GLU A 151 -18.13 -7.24 19.15
CA GLU A 151 -17.10 -8.00 19.88
C GLU A 151 -15.97 -7.11 20.42
N ASN A 152 -16.00 -5.81 20.12
CA ASN A 152 -15.02 -4.82 20.56
C ASN A 152 -13.57 -5.20 20.21
N TRP A 153 -13.36 -5.70 18.99
CA TRP A 153 -12.02 -6.06 18.51
C TRP A 153 -11.08 -4.85 18.53
N GLY A 154 -9.88 -5.05 19.08
CA GLY A 154 -8.90 -3.98 19.24
C GLY A 154 -9.31 -2.87 20.22
N ASN A 155 -10.33 -3.10 21.05
CA ASN A 155 -10.91 -2.09 21.94
C ASN A 155 -11.46 -0.84 21.20
N ILE A 156 -11.76 -0.95 19.90
CA ILE A 156 -12.12 0.18 19.06
C ILE A 156 -13.50 0.71 19.42
N SER A 157 -14.51 -0.17 19.53
CA SER A 157 -15.88 0.22 19.83
C SER A 157 -15.97 0.94 21.17
N TRP A 158 -15.33 0.40 22.20
CA TRP A 158 -15.30 0.99 23.53
C TRP A 158 -14.63 2.36 23.53
N ARG A 159 -13.51 2.53 22.82
CA ARG A 159 -12.85 3.85 22.71
C ARG A 159 -13.76 4.88 22.07
N LEU A 160 -14.42 4.53 20.96
CA LEU A 160 -15.32 5.45 20.25
C LEU A 160 -16.59 5.77 21.05
N VAL A 161 -17.16 4.79 21.76
CA VAL A 161 -18.29 5.00 22.68
C VAL A 161 -17.89 5.92 23.83
N ASN A 162 -16.73 5.73 24.44
CA ASN A 162 -16.28 6.61 25.52
C ASN A 162 -16.10 8.06 25.07
N LEU A 163 -15.51 8.29 23.90
CA LEU A 163 -15.40 9.64 23.35
C LEU A 163 -16.78 10.27 23.12
N LYS A 164 -17.76 9.46 22.71
CA LYS A 164 -19.16 9.89 22.56
C LYS A 164 -19.83 10.20 23.90
N ASP A 165 -19.67 9.33 24.89
CA ASP A 165 -20.26 9.47 26.23
C ASP A 165 -19.65 10.66 26.99
N CYS A 166 -18.37 10.97 26.75
CA CYS A 166 -17.74 12.20 27.22
C CYS A 166 -18.19 13.47 26.48
N GLY A 167 -19.02 13.34 25.43
CA GLY A 167 -19.54 14.45 24.64
C GLY A 167 -18.52 15.11 23.72
N VAL A 168 -17.37 14.49 23.47
CA VAL A 168 -16.29 15.06 22.62
C VAL A 168 -16.34 14.52 21.18
N LEU A 169 -17.03 13.40 20.93
CA LEU A 169 -17.27 12.87 19.60
C LEU A 169 -18.70 13.20 19.13
N GLU A 170 -18.83 14.07 18.13
CA GLU A 170 -20.13 14.50 17.62
C GLU A 170 -20.81 13.40 16.81
N GLN A 171 -20.05 12.69 15.97
CA GLN A 171 -20.57 11.68 15.06
C GLN A 171 -21.01 10.39 15.79
N PRO A 172 -21.88 9.57 15.17
CA PRO A 172 -22.17 8.22 15.65
C PRO A 172 -20.89 7.37 15.70
N PRO A 173 -20.53 6.75 16.83
CA PRO A 173 -19.30 5.97 16.97
C PRO A 173 -19.08 4.89 15.90
N LYS A 174 -20.13 4.15 15.53
CA LYS A 174 -20.05 3.09 14.51
C LYS A 174 -19.81 3.63 13.10
N LEU A 175 -20.23 4.87 12.83
CA LEU A 175 -19.90 5.56 11.58
C LEU A 175 -18.43 5.95 11.55
N VAL A 176 -17.90 6.45 12.67
CA VAL A 176 -16.47 6.76 12.80
C VAL A 176 -15.61 5.51 12.62
N LEU A 177 -16.05 4.34 13.09
CA LEU A 177 -15.37 3.07 12.78
C LEU A 177 -15.26 2.82 11.27
N ARG A 178 -16.34 3.01 10.49
CA ARG A 178 -16.29 2.85 9.02
C ARG A 178 -15.35 3.85 8.37
N GLU A 179 -15.42 5.11 8.80
CA GLU A 179 -14.51 6.16 8.35
C GLU A 179 -13.04 5.78 8.65
N MET A 180 -12.74 5.31 9.86
CA MET A 180 -11.42 4.82 10.23
C MET A 180 -10.97 3.64 9.36
N MET A 181 -11.84 2.67 9.07
CA MET A 181 -11.49 1.56 8.18
C MET A 181 -11.22 2.05 6.75
N ALA A 182 -11.96 3.07 6.28
CA ALA A 182 -11.77 3.66 4.96
C ALA A 182 -10.43 4.40 4.82
N MET A 183 -9.78 4.75 5.93
CA MET A 183 -8.41 5.28 5.94
C MET A 183 -7.36 4.29 5.43
N SER A 184 -7.74 3.05 5.09
CA SER A 184 -6.87 2.08 4.44
C SER A 184 -6.25 2.61 3.14
N VAL A 185 -6.91 3.54 2.43
CA VAL A 185 -6.31 4.30 1.30
C VAL A 185 -4.98 4.98 1.67
N GLY A 186 -4.80 5.29 2.96
CA GLY A 186 -3.59 5.85 3.53
C GLY A 186 -2.35 4.99 3.38
N HIS A 187 -2.46 3.69 3.07
CA HIS A 187 -1.29 2.88 2.71
C HIS A 187 -0.62 3.39 1.42
N SER A 188 -1.41 3.91 0.46
CA SER A 188 -0.90 4.32 -0.83
C SER A 188 -0.25 5.71 -0.79
N LYS A 189 1.09 5.73 -0.83
CA LYS A 189 1.91 6.96 -0.86
C LYS A 189 1.55 7.89 -2.02
N SER A 190 1.19 7.31 -3.17
CA SER A 190 0.85 8.08 -4.37
C SER A 190 -0.50 8.81 -4.26
N LYS A 191 -1.42 8.28 -3.44
CA LYS A 191 -2.74 8.86 -3.21
C LYS A 191 -2.75 9.76 -1.97
N VAL A 192 -2.09 9.30 -0.91
CA VAL A 192 -1.97 10.00 0.37
C VAL A 192 -0.48 10.27 0.64
N PRO A 193 0.12 11.32 0.07
CA PRO A 193 1.51 11.63 0.39
C PRO A 193 1.66 12.01 1.86
N ILE A 194 2.90 11.97 2.37
CA ILE A 194 3.13 12.18 3.80
C ILE A 194 2.69 13.56 4.28
N ASP A 195 2.86 14.58 3.43
CA ASP A 195 2.39 15.93 3.73
C ASP A 195 0.88 15.97 3.87
N LEU A 196 0.13 15.22 3.05
CA LEU A 196 -1.32 15.12 3.21
C LEU A 196 -1.70 14.41 4.51
N LEU A 197 -0.99 13.32 4.85
CA LEU A 197 -1.22 12.57 6.09
C LEU A 197 -0.95 13.42 7.35
N ASN A 198 0.01 14.35 7.26
CA ASN A 198 0.36 15.30 8.32
C ASN A 198 -0.68 16.43 8.52
N HIS A 199 -1.65 16.60 7.60
CA HIS A 199 -2.64 17.67 7.64
C HIS A 199 -4.07 17.11 7.71
N PRO A 200 -4.60 16.82 8.92
CA PRO A 200 -5.91 16.18 9.09
C PRO A 200 -7.08 16.86 8.38
N ALA A 201 -7.10 18.19 8.30
CA ALA A 201 -8.15 18.92 7.57
C ALA A 201 -8.10 18.69 6.05
N GLN A 202 -6.89 18.62 5.47
CA GLN A 202 -6.72 18.30 4.06
C GLN A 202 -7.02 16.82 3.79
N LEU A 203 -6.58 15.94 4.71
CA LEU A 203 -6.87 14.52 4.68
C LEU A 203 -8.38 14.26 4.69
N ARG A 204 -9.14 14.96 5.54
CA ARG A 204 -10.61 14.94 5.56
C ARG A 204 -11.19 15.25 4.17
N LYS A 205 -10.76 16.34 3.54
CA LYS A 205 -11.24 16.73 2.21
C LYS A 205 -10.96 15.64 1.16
N MET A 206 -9.76 15.06 1.18
CA MET A 206 -9.39 13.98 0.26
C MET A 206 -10.23 12.72 0.52
N MET A 207 -10.46 12.35 1.77
CA MET A 207 -11.30 11.22 2.13
C MET A 207 -12.73 11.40 1.65
N MET A 208 -13.31 12.59 1.86
CA MET A 208 -14.65 12.92 1.36
C MET A 208 -14.75 12.77 -0.15
N GLU A 209 -13.78 13.29 -0.91
CA GLU A 209 -13.73 13.14 -2.36
C GLU A 209 -13.60 11.66 -2.77
N THR A 210 -12.71 10.92 -2.11
CA THR A 210 -12.42 9.51 -2.39
C THR A 210 -13.65 8.63 -2.21
N VAL A 211 -14.35 8.75 -1.07
CA VAL A 211 -15.48 7.85 -0.77
C VAL A 211 -16.76 8.25 -1.49
N SER A 212 -16.89 9.50 -1.97
CA SER A 212 -18.11 10.00 -2.62
C SER A 212 -18.03 10.04 -4.14
N THR A 213 -16.86 9.83 -4.74
CA THR A 213 -16.69 9.90 -6.20
C THR A 213 -16.55 8.52 -6.82
N ASN A 214 -17.32 8.24 -7.87
CA ASN A 214 -17.22 7.00 -8.62
C ASN A 214 -15.78 6.75 -9.11
N LEU A 215 -15.28 5.52 -8.94
CA LEU A 215 -13.89 5.16 -9.25
C LEU A 215 -13.47 5.46 -10.70
N ARG A 216 -14.38 5.36 -11.69
CA ARG A 216 -14.05 5.69 -13.09
C ARG A 216 -13.82 7.19 -13.28
N HIS A 217 -14.61 8.03 -12.61
CA HIS A 217 -14.39 9.48 -12.62
C HIS A 217 -13.06 9.83 -11.94
N LEU A 218 -12.79 9.24 -10.77
CA LEU A 218 -11.52 9.43 -10.08
C LEU A 218 -10.33 9.00 -10.95
N TYR A 219 -10.41 7.84 -11.58
CA TYR A 219 -9.36 7.31 -12.45
C TYR A 219 -8.98 8.32 -13.54
N HIS A 220 -9.94 8.80 -14.32
CA HIS A 220 -9.65 9.73 -15.41
C HIS A 220 -9.16 11.09 -14.92
N ASP A 221 -9.73 11.63 -13.83
CA ASP A 221 -9.26 12.88 -13.23
C ASP A 221 -7.81 12.74 -12.73
N GLN A 222 -7.47 11.60 -12.15
CA GLN A 222 -6.12 11.31 -11.66
C GLN A 222 -5.11 11.02 -12.79
N GLN A 223 -5.49 10.36 -13.89
CA GLN A 223 -4.60 10.19 -15.04
C GLN A 223 -4.18 11.55 -15.61
N VAL A 224 -5.14 12.47 -15.77
CA VAL A 224 -4.86 13.85 -16.20
C VAL A 224 -3.94 14.56 -15.19
N LYS A 225 -4.27 14.50 -13.89
CA LYS A 225 -3.47 15.14 -12.83
C LYS A 225 -2.03 14.62 -12.79
N LYS A 226 -1.84 13.30 -12.91
CA LYS A 226 -0.53 12.64 -12.90
C LYS A 226 0.36 13.14 -14.04
N VAL A 227 -0.16 13.20 -15.26
CA VAL A 227 0.61 13.68 -16.42
C VAL A 227 0.87 15.19 -16.31
N ALA A 228 -0.12 15.98 -15.86
CA ALA A 228 0.06 17.41 -15.65
C ALA A 228 1.16 17.72 -14.62
N GLN A 229 1.19 17.00 -13.50
CA GLN A 229 2.24 17.16 -12.48
C GLN A 229 3.64 16.80 -13.02
N LYS A 230 3.76 15.72 -13.81
CA LYS A 230 5.03 15.38 -14.47
C LYS A 230 5.48 16.49 -15.42
N LEU A 231 4.56 17.06 -16.20
CA LEU A 231 4.86 18.16 -17.11
C LEU A 231 5.33 19.42 -16.36
N VAL A 232 4.67 19.77 -15.25
CA VAL A 232 5.08 20.90 -14.41
C VAL A 232 6.52 20.72 -13.90
N ARG A 233 6.88 19.52 -13.41
CA ARG A 233 8.25 19.21 -12.95
C ARG A 233 9.31 19.39 -14.04
N VAL A 234 9.00 19.02 -15.28
CA VAL A 234 9.93 19.19 -16.42
C VAL A 234 10.04 20.66 -16.84
N LEU A 235 8.94 21.43 -16.72
CA LEU A 235 8.90 22.84 -17.12
C LEU A 235 9.58 23.77 -16.12
N ASP A 236 9.47 23.46 -14.84
CA ASP A 236 10.11 24.20 -13.76
C ASP A 236 10.73 23.21 -12.77
N PRO A 237 11.97 22.76 -13.04
CA PRO A 237 12.67 21.83 -12.15
C PRO A 237 13.03 22.46 -10.79
N ASN A 238 12.85 23.78 -10.61
CA ASN A 238 13.01 24.47 -9.34
C ASN A 238 11.65 24.70 -8.63
N GLN A 239 10.51 24.46 -9.28
CA GLN A 239 9.25 24.27 -8.57
C GLN A 239 9.30 22.88 -7.92
N GLU A 240 9.78 22.86 -6.69
CA GLU A 240 9.44 21.77 -5.79
C GLU A 240 7.91 21.65 -5.74
N PRO A 241 7.34 20.49 -6.03
CA PRO A 241 5.99 20.20 -5.56
C PRO A 241 5.98 20.26 -4.02
N GLU A 242 4.81 20.19 -3.41
CA GLU A 242 4.65 19.70 -2.02
C GLU A 242 5.14 18.22 -1.86
N GLN A 243 6.20 17.79 -2.57
CA GLN A 243 6.85 16.47 -2.56
C GLN A 243 8.29 16.57 -3.14
N PRO A 244 9.37 16.37 -2.34
CA PRO A 244 10.77 16.30 -2.78
C PRO A 244 11.11 14.88 -3.31
N GLU A 245 12.19 14.55 -4.04
CA GLU A 245 13.33 15.25 -4.66
C GLU A 245 13.96 14.23 -5.64
N LEU A 246 14.54 14.70 -6.75
CA LEU A 246 15.57 13.96 -7.52
C LEU A 246 16.36 14.99 -8.34
N ALA A 247 17.23 15.73 -7.67
CA ALA A 247 18.08 16.75 -8.29
C ALA A 247 19.56 16.50 -7.95
N GLY A 248 20.20 15.65 -8.75
CA GLY A 248 21.65 15.44 -8.73
C GLY A 248 22.29 15.78 -10.09
N SER A 249 23.01 16.90 -10.11
CA SER A 249 23.98 17.41 -11.10
C SER A 249 24.36 16.54 -12.31
N LEU A 250 24.18 17.09 -13.53
CA LEU A 250 25.16 17.10 -14.64
C LEU A 250 24.59 17.94 -15.81
N ARG A 251 25.01 19.21 -15.94
CA ARG A 251 24.61 20.08 -17.07
C ARG A 251 25.49 19.82 -18.28
N SER A 252 25.03 18.98 -19.21
CA SER A 252 25.59 18.84 -20.56
C SER A 252 24.60 19.36 -21.62
N PRO A 253 25.07 19.78 -22.82
CA PRO A 253 24.21 20.21 -23.93
C PRO A 253 23.20 19.15 -24.42
N THR A 254 23.47 17.87 -24.16
CA THR A 254 22.58 16.74 -24.49
C THR A 254 21.27 16.76 -23.68
N LEU A 255 21.30 17.37 -22.49
CA LEU A 255 20.14 17.46 -21.58
C LEU A 255 19.05 18.41 -22.10
N VAL A 256 19.41 19.49 -22.79
CA VAL A 256 18.42 20.47 -23.29
C VAL A 256 17.60 19.87 -24.44
N GLN A 257 18.22 19.03 -25.26
CA GLN A 257 17.52 18.33 -26.35
C GLN A 257 16.64 17.20 -25.79
N SER A 258 17.08 16.45 -24.78
CA SER A 258 16.26 15.43 -24.13
C SER A 258 15.06 16.04 -23.39
N LEU A 259 15.24 17.18 -22.72
CA LEU A 259 14.14 17.91 -22.06
C LEU A 259 13.10 18.45 -23.07
N GLY A 260 13.54 18.85 -24.26
CA GLY A 260 12.63 19.27 -25.33
C GLY A 260 11.75 18.12 -25.85
N VAL A 261 12.34 16.94 -26.01
CA VAL A 261 11.62 15.71 -26.41
C VAL A 261 10.66 15.27 -25.31
N GLU A 262 11.14 15.17 -24.07
CA GLU A 262 10.34 14.75 -22.91
C GLU A 262 9.15 15.71 -22.67
N LYS A 263 9.37 17.02 -22.78
CA LYS A 263 8.29 18.02 -22.71
C LYS A 263 7.23 17.80 -23.79
N SER A 264 7.66 17.53 -25.03
CA SER A 264 6.75 17.27 -26.15
C SER A 264 5.91 16.01 -25.91
N GLU A 265 6.56 14.93 -25.46
CA GLU A 265 5.91 13.67 -25.12
C GLU A 265 4.90 13.84 -23.98
N LEU A 266 5.28 14.52 -22.89
CA LEU A 266 4.37 14.80 -21.77
C LEU A 266 3.20 15.71 -22.16
N THR A 267 3.43 16.68 -23.05
CA THR A 267 2.36 17.54 -23.57
C THR A 267 1.37 16.72 -24.43
N GLN A 268 1.87 15.79 -25.25
CA GLN A 268 1.04 14.89 -26.04
C GLN A 268 0.28 13.91 -25.14
N ALA A 269 0.94 13.34 -24.13
CA ALA A 269 0.33 12.46 -23.13
C ALA A 269 -0.78 13.18 -22.34
N LEU A 270 -0.58 14.46 -21.99
CA LEU A 270 -1.60 15.25 -21.30
C LEU A 270 -2.84 15.45 -22.17
N LYS A 271 -2.64 15.80 -23.46
CA LYS A 271 -3.74 15.90 -24.42
C LYS A 271 -4.46 14.57 -24.61
N ALA A 272 -3.73 13.46 -24.67
CA ALA A 272 -4.31 12.13 -24.79
C ALA A 272 -5.15 11.77 -23.56
N ALA A 273 -4.65 11.99 -22.34
CA ALA A 273 -5.38 11.74 -21.10
C ALA A 273 -6.63 12.63 -20.98
N GLN A 274 -6.54 13.90 -21.39
CA GLN A 274 -7.69 14.81 -21.44
C GLN A 274 -8.74 14.35 -22.46
N ALA A 275 -8.31 13.95 -23.66
CA ALA A 275 -9.21 13.42 -24.68
C ALA A 275 -9.88 12.12 -24.25
N GLU A 276 -9.15 11.23 -23.56
CA GLU A 276 -9.71 10.00 -22.98
C GLU A 276 -10.78 10.32 -21.93
N ARG A 277 -10.49 11.23 -21.00
CA ARG A 277 -11.48 11.68 -20.01
C ARG A 277 -12.70 12.32 -20.67
N ASP A 278 -12.50 13.23 -21.62
CA ASP A 278 -13.59 13.91 -22.31
C ASP A 278 -14.42 12.95 -23.16
N GLY A 279 -13.78 11.91 -23.72
CA GLY A 279 -14.43 10.80 -24.42
C GLY A 279 -15.27 9.96 -23.46
N PHE A 280 -14.71 9.59 -22.31
CA PHE A 280 -15.45 8.93 -21.23
C PHE A 280 -16.69 9.74 -20.86
N LEU A 281 -16.55 11.03 -20.52
CA LEU A 281 -17.66 11.89 -20.08
C LEU A 281 -18.76 12.11 -21.14
N LYS A 282 -18.50 11.82 -22.41
CA LYS A 282 -19.48 11.91 -23.51
C LYS A 282 -20.14 10.57 -23.85
N GLY A 283 -19.72 9.47 -23.24
CA GLY A 283 -20.28 8.16 -23.50
C GLY A 283 -21.74 8.06 -23.06
N ASP A 284 -22.51 7.20 -23.74
CA ASP A 284 -23.93 7.00 -23.43
C ASP A 284 -24.15 6.27 -22.08
N ASP A 285 -23.15 5.52 -21.61
CA ASP A 285 -23.18 4.71 -20.37
C ASP A 285 -22.28 5.26 -19.25
N VAL A 286 -22.15 6.58 -19.14
CA VAL A 286 -21.33 7.20 -18.07
C VAL A 286 -21.99 6.99 -16.71
N PRO A 287 -21.31 6.32 -15.75
CA PRO A 287 -21.86 6.20 -14.41
C PRO A 287 -21.98 7.58 -13.75
N PRO A 288 -22.93 7.78 -12.83
CA PRO A 288 -23.00 9.00 -12.04
C PRO A 288 -21.66 9.30 -11.37
N ARG A 289 -21.27 10.59 -11.33
CA ARG A 289 -20.03 10.99 -10.66
C ARG A 289 -20.05 10.64 -9.18
N THR A 290 -21.22 10.72 -8.55
CA THR A 290 -21.40 10.38 -7.13
C THR A 290 -21.49 8.88 -6.92
N PHE A 291 -20.66 8.35 -6.03
CA PHE A 291 -20.84 7.03 -5.44
C PHE A 291 -21.90 7.10 -4.33
N THR A 292 -23.01 6.39 -4.51
CA THR A 292 -24.17 6.49 -3.61
C THR A 292 -24.06 5.61 -2.37
N GLY A 293 -23.14 4.64 -2.33
CA GLY A 293 -22.98 3.71 -1.20
C GLY A 293 -22.76 4.45 0.11
N VAL A 294 -21.83 5.43 0.11
CA VAL A 294 -21.51 6.25 1.27
C VAL A 294 -22.67 7.15 1.72
N MET A 295 -23.50 7.63 0.78
CA MET A 295 -24.53 8.64 1.07
C MET A 295 -25.61 8.12 2.02
N SER A 296 -25.84 6.81 2.04
CA SER A 296 -26.81 6.17 2.92
C SER A 296 -26.48 6.29 4.42
N TYR A 297 -25.24 6.63 4.76
CA TYR A 297 -24.74 6.71 6.14
C TYR A 297 -24.82 8.12 6.75
N TYR A 298 -25.17 9.14 5.96
CA TYR A 298 -25.12 10.53 6.38
C TYR A 298 -26.45 11.24 6.13
N THR A 299 -26.79 12.17 7.02
CA THR A 299 -27.90 13.10 6.75
C THR A 299 -27.38 14.29 5.93
N ASN A 300 -26.19 14.78 6.29
CA ASN A 300 -25.47 15.82 5.55
C ASN A 300 -24.00 15.44 5.38
N PHE A 301 -23.69 14.75 4.28
CA PHE A 301 -22.34 14.25 3.99
C PHE A 301 -21.26 15.34 4.05
N GLU A 302 -21.53 16.53 3.51
CA GLU A 302 -20.54 17.61 3.45
C GLU A 302 -20.13 18.13 4.84
N GLN A 303 -21.07 18.13 5.79
CA GLN A 303 -20.83 18.61 7.15
C GLN A 303 -20.34 17.50 8.09
N GLU A 304 -20.83 16.28 7.90
CA GLU A 304 -20.67 15.18 8.85
C GLU A 304 -19.47 14.27 8.53
N ALA A 305 -19.12 14.07 7.25
CA ALA A 305 -18.13 13.06 6.87
C ALA A 305 -16.72 13.40 7.40
N PHE A 306 -16.13 12.42 8.07
CA PHE A 306 -14.79 12.45 8.66
C PHE A 306 -14.57 13.68 9.57
N LEU A 307 -15.62 14.15 10.25
CA LEU A 307 -15.56 15.38 11.06
C LEU A 307 -14.55 15.26 12.21
N TRP A 308 -14.39 14.07 12.79
CA TRP A 308 -13.42 13.79 13.85
C TRP A 308 -11.96 14.10 13.46
N LEU A 309 -11.59 14.06 12.16
CA LEU A 309 -10.27 14.48 11.70
C LEU A 309 -9.99 15.98 11.93
N ALA A 310 -11.04 16.79 12.07
CA ALA A 310 -10.95 18.23 12.27
C ALA A 310 -11.37 18.67 13.69
N SER A 311 -11.43 17.74 14.65
CA SER A 311 -11.86 18.06 16.02
C SER A 311 -10.80 18.84 16.80
N ASP A 312 -11.25 19.86 17.53
CA ASP A 312 -10.42 20.63 18.47
C ASP A 312 -10.41 20.02 19.89
N HIS A 313 -11.13 18.93 20.12
CA HIS A 313 -11.11 18.24 21.41
C HIS A 313 -9.85 17.37 21.54
N GLU A 314 -9.06 17.58 22.59
CA GLU A 314 -7.81 16.86 22.84
C GLU A 314 -7.95 15.32 22.76
N PRO A 315 -8.96 14.67 23.38
CA PRO A 315 -9.12 13.22 23.26
C PRO A 315 -9.39 12.72 21.83
N VAL A 316 -10.01 13.54 20.98
CA VAL A 316 -10.25 13.21 19.58
C VAL A 316 -9.00 13.49 18.74
N ARG A 317 -8.23 14.53 19.05
CA ARG A 317 -6.90 14.72 18.43
C ARG A 317 -5.95 13.56 18.73
N ASP A 318 -6.02 12.98 19.93
CA ASP A 318 -5.30 11.75 20.27
C ASP A 318 -5.72 10.57 19.40
N LEU A 319 -7.02 10.42 19.12
CA LEU A 319 -7.51 9.42 18.18
C LEU A 319 -6.96 9.67 16.76
N VAL A 320 -6.95 10.92 16.30
CA VAL A 320 -6.38 11.30 14.99
C VAL A 320 -4.90 10.95 14.91
N SER A 321 -4.12 11.28 15.95
CA SER A 321 -2.70 10.92 16.01
C SER A 321 -2.51 9.40 15.98
N ASP A 322 -3.29 8.65 16.76
CA ASP A 322 -3.17 7.18 16.79
C ASP A 322 -3.53 6.56 15.44
N VAL A 323 -4.58 7.05 14.78
CA VAL A 323 -4.97 6.56 13.44
C VAL A 323 -3.89 6.87 12.41
N THR A 324 -3.42 8.12 12.36
CA THR A 324 -2.40 8.53 11.37
C THR A 324 -1.06 7.85 11.60
N ASP A 325 -0.62 7.68 12.85
CA ASP A 325 0.61 6.95 13.15
C ASP A 325 0.45 5.43 12.91
N THR A 326 -0.75 4.86 13.06
CA THR A 326 -1.03 3.47 12.65
C THR A 326 -0.93 3.31 11.13
N ILE A 327 -1.36 4.30 10.34
CA ILE A 327 -1.18 4.29 8.88
C ILE A 327 0.31 4.35 8.50
N ARG A 328 1.15 5.08 9.26
CA ARG A 328 2.61 5.03 9.07
C ARG A 328 3.14 3.63 9.33
N ALA A 329 2.73 3.02 10.44
CA ALA A 329 3.12 1.64 10.77
C ALA A 329 2.68 0.65 9.68
N LEU A 330 1.49 0.82 9.10
CA LEU A 330 1.01 0.02 7.98
C LEU A 330 1.93 0.13 6.75
N ARG A 331 2.36 1.34 6.38
CA ARG A 331 3.30 1.53 5.26
C ARG A 331 4.64 0.84 5.52
N VAL A 332 5.14 0.90 6.75
CA VAL A 332 6.36 0.19 7.13
C VAL A 332 6.13 -1.32 7.06
N ALA A 333 4.99 -1.82 7.56
CA ALA A 333 4.67 -3.23 7.55
C ALA A 333 4.53 -3.80 6.14
N ASP A 334 3.86 -3.05 5.26
CA ASP A 334 3.74 -3.37 3.83
C ASP A 334 5.11 -3.35 3.14
N ALA A 335 5.96 -2.38 3.45
CA ALA A 335 7.32 -2.32 2.90
C ALA A 335 8.25 -3.43 3.42
N LEU A 336 8.06 -3.89 4.66
CA LEU A 336 8.87 -4.92 5.33
C LEU A 336 8.27 -6.33 5.29
N ARG A 337 7.20 -6.52 4.51
CA ARG A 337 6.61 -7.84 4.26
C ARG A 337 7.66 -8.84 3.73
N GLN A 338 7.29 -10.11 3.67
CA GLN A 338 8.09 -11.18 3.08
C GLN A 338 8.70 -10.74 1.75
N ARG A 339 10.02 -10.88 1.64
CA ARG A 339 10.84 -10.55 0.47
C ARG A 339 11.82 -11.69 0.22
N GLY A 340 12.58 -11.63 -0.86
CA GLY A 340 13.61 -12.63 -1.14
C GLY A 340 13.10 -13.90 -1.80
N THR A 341 13.89 -14.97 -1.67
CA THR A 341 13.52 -16.30 -2.17
C THR A 341 12.37 -16.95 -1.39
N VAL A 342 12.04 -16.40 -0.20
CA VAL A 342 10.84 -16.78 0.55
C VAL A 342 9.58 -16.07 0.07
N LEU A 343 9.71 -14.97 -0.68
CA LEU A 343 8.58 -14.29 -1.32
C LEU A 343 7.89 -15.25 -2.30
N LYS A 344 6.58 -15.41 -2.10
CA LYS A 344 5.70 -16.08 -3.04
C LYS A 344 4.90 -15.03 -3.78
N THR A 345 4.75 -15.20 -5.10
CA THR A 345 3.73 -14.45 -5.83
C THR A 345 2.34 -14.79 -5.27
N SER A 346 1.32 -14.04 -5.69
CA SER A 346 -0.08 -14.30 -5.36
C SER A 346 -0.52 -15.72 -5.75
N ALA A 347 0.08 -16.28 -6.80
CA ALA A 347 -0.15 -17.64 -7.25
C ALA A 347 0.70 -18.71 -6.51
N GLY A 348 1.53 -18.30 -5.54
CA GLY A 348 2.40 -19.20 -4.79
C GLY A 348 3.73 -19.52 -5.47
N TYR A 349 4.10 -18.84 -6.57
CA TYR A 349 5.33 -19.15 -7.31
C TYR A 349 6.59 -18.73 -6.58
N GLN A 350 7.64 -19.53 -6.76
CA GLN A 350 8.98 -19.21 -6.27
C GLN A 350 9.66 -18.22 -7.19
N ILE A 351 10.42 -17.31 -6.58
CA ILE A 351 11.30 -16.38 -7.27
C ILE A 351 12.74 -16.73 -6.86
N LEU A 352 13.58 -16.98 -7.85
CA LEU A 352 14.99 -17.32 -7.70
C LEU A 352 15.85 -16.22 -8.32
N VAL A 353 17.15 -16.24 -8.07
CA VAL A 353 18.11 -15.34 -8.74
C VAL A 353 19.07 -16.17 -9.60
N ASP A 354 19.21 -15.85 -10.89
CA ASP A 354 20.21 -16.50 -11.76
C ASP A 354 21.61 -15.96 -11.44
N GLN A 355 22.53 -16.84 -11.06
CA GLN A 355 23.92 -16.50 -10.75
C GLN A 355 24.72 -15.95 -11.95
N ASN A 356 24.26 -16.20 -13.19
CA ASN A 356 24.97 -15.77 -14.41
C ASN A 356 24.61 -14.34 -14.82
N THR A 357 23.41 -13.88 -14.50
CA THR A 357 22.84 -12.60 -14.96
C THR A 357 22.43 -11.68 -13.80
N GLY A 358 22.19 -12.23 -12.61
CA GLY A 358 21.58 -11.52 -11.50
C GLY A 358 20.08 -11.26 -11.68
N HIS A 359 19.43 -11.88 -12.67
CA HIS A 359 18.00 -11.66 -12.97
C HIS A 359 17.12 -12.52 -12.07
N ALA A 360 15.86 -12.11 -11.89
CA ALA A 360 14.87 -12.92 -11.19
C ALA A 360 14.36 -14.02 -12.10
N VAL A 361 14.24 -15.25 -11.60
CA VAL A 361 13.66 -16.39 -12.31
C VAL A 361 12.39 -16.83 -11.59
N PHE A 362 11.25 -16.63 -12.24
CA PHE A 362 9.96 -17.07 -11.73
C PHE A 362 9.71 -18.52 -12.16
N ALA A 363 9.46 -19.40 -11.18
CA ALA A 363 9.08 -20.78 -11.42
C ALA A 363 7.55 -20.91 -11.45
N LEU A 364 6.98 -20.75 -12.64
CA LEU A 364 5.54 -20.79 -12.87
C LEU A 364 5.07 -22.23 -13.01
N GLU A 365 4.25 -22.70 -12.08
CA GLU A 365 3.68 -24.04 -12.13
C GLU A 365 2.28 -24.00 -12.72
N LYS A 366 2.02 -24.92 -13.65
CA LYS A 366 0.69 -25.16 -14.21
C LYS A 366 -0.01 -26.26 -13.42
N GLY A 367 -1.33 -26.26 -13.35
CA GLY A 367 -2.11 -27.33 -12.70
C GLY A 367 -1.95 -28.71 -13.36
N SER A 368 -1.40 -28.77 -14.59
CA SER A 368 -0.97 -30.02 -15.24
C SER A 368 0.32 -30.63 -14.66
N GLY A 369 1.06 -29.89 -13.82
CA GLY A 369 2.37 -30.24 -13.29
C GLY A 369 3.56 -29.81 -14.16
N GLU A 370 3.30 -29.09 -15.27
CA GLU A 370 4.36 -28.48 -16.07
C GLU A 370 4.92 -27.23 -15.36
N MET A 371 6.24 -27.06 -15.38
CA MET A 371 6.92 -25.89 -14.81
C MET A 371 7.57 -25.08 -15.94
N PHE A 372 7.33 -23.78 -15.92
CA PHE A 372 7.94 -22.81 -16.82
C PHE A 372 8.86 -21.89 -16.01
N LEU A 373 10.05 -21.64 -16.53
CA LEU A 373 11.00 -20.69 -15.94
C LEU A 373 10.99 -19.42 -16.77
N VAL A 374 10.68 -18.29 -16.14
CA VAL A 374 10.67 -16.97 -16.79
C VAL A 374 11.72 -16.10 -16.11
N GLU A 375 12.74 -15.72 -16.87
CA GLU A 375 13.82 -14.84 -16.40
C GLU A 375 13.47 -13.37 -16.67
N VAL A 376 13.61 -12.50 -15.66
CA VAL A 376 13.20 -11.10 -15.67
C VAL A 376 14.33 -10.21 -15.14
N GLY A 377 14.86 -9.35 -16.02
CA GLY A 377 15.90 -8.38 -15.70
C GLY A 377 15.41 -6.96 -15.39
N LEU A 378 14.13 -6.77 -15.06
CA LEU A 378 13.58 -5.47 -14.67
C LEU A 378 13.89 -5.18 -13.19
N PRO A 379 14.53 -4.05 -12.83
CA PRO A 379 15.14 -3.85 -11.51
C PRO A 379 14.36 -4.25 -10.26
N PRO A 380 13.04 -4.00 -10.15
CA PRO A 380 12.29 -4.38 -8.94
C PRO A 380 12.36 -5.87 -8.63
N ALA A 381 12.13 -6.74 -9.63
CA ALA A 381 12.02 -8.18 -9.41
C ALA A 381 13.30 -8.86 -8.87
N PRO A 382 14.49 -8.71 -9.50
CA PRO A 382 15.73 -9.27 -8.98
C PRO A 382 16.18 -8.59 -7.68
N GLY A 383 15.89 -7.29 -7.50
CA GLY A 383 16.17 -6.60 -6.25
C GLY A 383 15.40 -7.21 -5.08
N GLU A 384 14.08 -7.37 -5.24
CA GLU A 384 13.24 -8.00 -4.21
C GLU A 384 13.60 -9.47 -3.97
N ALA A 385 13.89 -10.23 -5.02
CA ALA A 385 14.25 -11.65 -4.92
C ALA A 385 15.58 -11.89 -4.18
N ASN A 386 16.46 -10.90 -4.12
CA ASN A 386 17.78 -11.03 -3.50
C ASN A 386 17.83 -10.61 -2.01
N ILE A 387 16.77 -10.00 -1.47
CA ILE A 387 16.71 -9.61 -0.06
C ILE A 387 16.55 -10.86 0.81
N ASP A 388 17.43 -11.09 1.79
CA ASP A 388 17.27 -12.20 2.74
C ASP A 388 16.35 -11.78 3.91
N SER A 389 16.58 -10.58 4.44
CA SER A 389 15.75 -10.00 5.48
C SER A 389 15.66 -8.48 5.36
N SER A 390 14.52 -7.95 5.81
CA SER A 390 14.30 -6.52 5.98
C SER A 390 13.57 -6.29 7.29
N GLU A 391 14.14 -5.47 8.17
CA GLU A 391 13.57 -5.20 9.49
C GLU A 391 13.81 -3.76 9.94
N LEU A 392 13.00 -3.32 10.89
CA LEU A 392 13.22 -2.10 11.64
C LEU A 392 13.89 -2.45 12.97
N THR A 393 15.06 -1.87 13.25
CA THR A 393 15.77 -2.10 14.52
C THR A 393 15.04 -1.42 15.69
N LEU A 394 15.41 -1.77 16.93
CA LEU A 394 14.86 -1.14 18.14
C LEU A 394 15.17 0.36 18.21
N GLU A 395 16.25 0.79 17.57
CA GLU A 395 16.66 2.19 17.44
C GLU A 395 15.91 2.93 16.32
N GLY A 396 15.03 2.24 15.59
CA GLY A 396 14.28 2.78 14.46
C GLY A 396 15.15 2.96 13.20
N ASP A 397 16.19 2.15 13.02
CA ASP A 397 16.98 2.08 11.77
C ASP A 397 16.42 1.02 10.83
N LEU A 398 16.60 1.21 9.52
CA LEU A 398 16.26 0.20 8.52
C LEU A 398 17.44 -0.74 8.33
N ARG A 399 17.28 -2.02 8.67
CA ARG A 399 18.27 -3.07 8.38
C ARG A 399 17.82 -3.90 7.19
N LEU A 400 18.73 -4.07 6.23
CA LEU A 400 18.55 -4.91 5.05
C LEU A 400 19.73 -5.88 4.95
N SER A 401 19.42 -7.17 4.78
CA SER A 401 20.40 -8.19 4.44
C SER A 401 20.05 -8.81 3.09
N PHE A 402 21.07 -9.29 2.39
CA PHE A 402 20.93 -9.87 1.06
C PHE A 402 21.42 -11.31 1.06
N HIS A 403 20.79 -12.16 0.25
CA HIS A 403 21.30 -13.50 0.03
C HIS A 403 22.71 -13.43 -0.55
N ARG A 404 23.68 -14.05 0.13
CA ARG A 404 25.04 -14.19 -0.39
C ARG A 404 25.03 -15.05 -1.66
N GLY A 405 25.40 -14.44 -2.77
CA GLY A 405 25.42 -15.05 -4.09
C GLY A 405 26.85 -15.20 -4.61
N SER A 406 27.26 -16.44 -4.88
CA SER A 406 28.44 -16.69 -5.74
C SER A 406 28.11 -16.38 -7.21
N PHE A 407 27.98 -15.10 -7.55
CA PHE A 407 27.73 -14.67 -8.92
C PHE A 407 28.88 -15.14 -9.83
N ALA A 408 28.52 -15.69 -10.99
CA ALA A 408 29.48 -16.36 -11.88
C ALA A 408 30.49 -15.41 -12.53
N SER A 409 30.23 -14.09 -12.48
CA SER A 409 31.10 -13.07 -13.05
C SER A 409 31.02 -11.74 -12.32
N PRO A 410 32.07 -10.88 -12.43
CA PRO A 410 32.03 -9.51 -11.93
C PRO A 410 30.92 -8.64 -12.55
N GLU A 411 30.46 -8.98 -13.76
CA GLU A 411 29.37 -8.27 -14.42
C GLU A 411 28.03 -8.59 -13.77
N ALA A 412 27.75 -9.87 -13.55
CA ALA A 412 26.56 -10.31 -12.81
C ALA A 412 26.54 -9.72 -11.40
N THR A 413 27.69 -9.66 -10.72
CA THR A 413 27.83 -9.05 -9.39
C THR A 413 27.45 -7.57 -9.41
N ARG A 414 28.00 -6.79 -10.36
CA ARG A 414 27.66 -5.36 -10.53
C ARG A 414 26.19 -5.15 -10.86
N GLN A 415 25.62 -6.01 -11.69
CA GLN A 415 24.22 -5.95 -12.08
C GLN A 415 23.30 -6.21 -10.87
N SER A 416 23.54 -7.27 -10.11
CA SER A 416 22.83 -7.58 -8.86
C SER A 416 22.95 -6.47 -7.82
N ALA A 417 24.14 -5.88 -7.65
CA ALA A 417 24.34 -4.73 -6.77
C ALA A 417 23.52 -3.51 -7.22
N GLY A 418 23.38 -3.28 -8.53
CA GLY A 418 22.51 -2.26 -9.09
C GLY A 418 21.03 -2.50 -8.79
N PHE A 419 20.57 -3.77 -8.85
CA PHE A 419 19.20 -4.14 -8.47
C PHE A 419 18.96 -4.01 -6.96
N ALA A 420 19.92 -4.39 -6.13
CA ALA A 420 19.88 -4.19 -4.69
C ALA A 420 19.77 -2.69 -4.34
N ALA A 421 20.59 -1.84 -4.96
CA ALA A 421 20.53 -0.40 -4.76
C ALA A 421 19.16 0.19 -5.16
N TYR A 422 18.57 -0.31 -6.25
CA TYR A 422 17.24 0.11 -6.69
C TYR A 422 16.18 -0.22 -5.63
N ILE A 423 16.17 -1.44 -5.11
CA ILE A 423 15.14 -1.85 -4.13
C ILE A 423 15.36 -1.20 -2.76
N ILE A 424 16.62 -0.94 -2.36
CA ILE A 424 16.92 -0.14 -1.16
C ILE A 424 16.31 1.25 -1.29
N ASP A 425 16.47 1.90 -2.45
CA ASP A 425 15.89 3.23 -2.71
C ASP A 425 14.36 3.22 -2.66
N ASP A 426 13.71 2.15 -3.12
CA ASP A 426 12.26 2.00 -3.03
C ASP A 426 11.79 1.77 -1.58
N ILE A 427 12.41 0.85 -0.84
CA ILE A 427 12.05 0.53 0.55
C ILE A 427 12.30 1.73 1.48
N GLN A 428 13.43 2.45 1.32
CA GLN A 428 13.71 3.59 2.19
C GLN A 428 12.64 4.68 2.04
N ARG A 429 12.07 4.90 0.86
CA ARG A 429 11.02 5.90 0.65
C ARG A 429 9.74 5.54 1.39
N ASP A 430 9.56 4.26 1.72
CA ASP A 430 8.36 3.78 2.38
C ASP A 430 8.45 3.86 3.89
N ILE A 431 9.69 3.79 4.38
CA ILE A 431 10.00 3.72 5.81
C ILE A 431 10.55 5.06 6.30
N VAL A 432 11.57 5.60 5.65
CA VAL A 432 12.20 6.86 6.07
C VAL A 432 11.25 8.03 5.88
N ASP A 433 10.72 8.21 4.66
CA ASP A 433 9.86 9.37 4.37
C ASP A 433 8.53 9.32 5.12
N THR A 434 8.05 8.14 5.51
CA THR A 434 6.79 8.02 6.26
C THR A 434 6.87 8.61 7.67
N PHE A 435 8.07 8.85 8.21
CA PHE A 435 8.22 9.51 9.51
C PHE A 435 8.54 10.99 9.43
N ARG A 436 8.54 11.59 8.23
CA ARG A 436 8.65 13.05 8.09
C ARG A 436 7.44 13.75 8.73
N ARG A 437 7.71 14.66 9.68
CA ARG A 437 6.68 15.50 10.33
C ARG A 437 6.83 16.97 9.97
N LEU A 438 5.87 17.78 10.43
CA LEU A 438 5.94 19.24 10.32
C LEU A 438 6.92 19.79 11.35
N ALA A 439 7.53 20.93 11.04
CA ALA A 439 8.48 21.59 11.94
C ALA A 439 7.88 21.79 13.34
N GLY A 440 8.61 21.32 14.36
CA GLY A 440 8.19 21.40 15.77
C GLY A 440 7.30 20.25 16.26
N GLN A 441 7.02 19.24 15.44
CA GLN A 441 6.29 18.03 15.85
C GLN A 441 7.18 16.84 16.23
N ASP A 442 8.51 16.99 16.13
CA ASP A 442 9.50 15.93 16.36
C ASP A 442 10.13 15.96 17.76
N ASP A 443 9.55 16.67 18.73
CA ASP A 443 10.22 16.92 20.02
C ASP A 443 10.56 15.60 20.75
N GLY A 444 11.85 15.25 20.77
CA GLY A 444 12.39 14.02 21.35
C GLY A 444 12.30 12.76 20.49
N LEU A 445 11.79 12.84 19.26
CA LEU A 445 11.73 11.72 18.32
C LEU A 445 12.93 11.68 17.38
N LYS A 446 13.25 10.50 16.87
CA LYS A 446 14.27 10.36 15.83
C LYS A 446 13.73 10.93 14.52
N SER A 447 14.45 11.88 13.94
CA SER A 447 14.08 12.47 12.65
C SER A 447 14.24 11.44 11.53
N ASN A 448 13.47 11.57 10.45
CA ASN A 448 13.68 10.76 9.25
C ASN A 448 15.11 10.93 8.68
N GLN A 449 15.74 12.08 8.86
CA GLN A 449 17.13 12.31 8.43
C GLN A 449 18.16 11.52 9.26
N ASP A 450 17.78 11.09 10.47
CA ASP A 450 18.64 10.34 11.38
C ASP A 450 18.42 8.83 11.28
N ILE A 451 17.43 8.36 10.51
CA ILE A 451 17.20 6.94 10.24
C ILE A 451 18.34 6.44 9.34
N GLN A 452 19.14 5.52 9.86
CA GLN A 452 20.22 4.89 9.12
C GLN A 452 19.69 3.70 8.33
N ILE A 453 20.35 3.44 7.20
CA ILE A 453 20.16 2.23 6.41
C ILE A 453 21.39 1.36 6.63
N LEU A 454 21.19 0.27 7.37
CA LEU A 454 22.21 -0.71 7.71
C LEU A 454 22.14 -1.83 6.68
N ILE A 455 23.23 -2.02 5.94
CA ILE A 455 23.33 -3.07 4.92
C ILE A 455 24.26 -4.16 5.45
N GLU A 456 23.77 -5.39 5.50
CA GLU A 456 24.50 -6.56 5.98
C GLU A 456 24.69 -7.59 4.86
N GLU A 457 25.63 -8.51 5.08
CA GLU A 457 25.95 -9.60 4.14
C GLU A 457 26.44 -9.16 2.74
N THR A 458 27.20 -8.06 2.66
CA THR A 458 27.72 -7.50 1.40
C THR A 458 29.07 -8.09 0.97
N ASP A 459 29.34 -9.36 1.30
CA ASP A 459 30.68 -9.96 1.16
C ASP A 459 31.04 -10.38 -0.29
N ASP A 460 30.11 -10.27 -1.25
CA ASP A 460 30.24 -10.74 -2.64
C ASP A 460 30.95 -9.78 -3.63
#